data_AF-A0A7R9W425-F1
#
_entry.id   AF-A0A7R9W425-F1
#
_cell.length_a   1.000
_cell.length_b   1.000
_cell.length_c   1.000
_cell.angle_alpha   90.00
_cell.angle_beta   90.00
_cell.angle_gamma   90.00
#
_symmetry.space_group_name_H-M   'P 1'
#
loop_
_entity.id
_entity.type
_entity.pdbx_description
1 polymer ?
#
loop_
_entity_poly.entity_id
_entity_poly.type
_entity_poly.pdbx_seq_one_letter_code
_entity_poly.pdbx_strand_id
1 'polypeptide(L)'
;MRENGEWGGNVELVAAARVYERNVTVFSPTGAFSIESGQEATSGHDLLLSYHENGHYNSVHDDKVPERSNGSERDKAEEANTKRKGKVRTAEVGSESRNTSSTDEKRSNTGRKQDNVIRRNDACPCGSSLRYKKCCLAKEKHKARLARMKAENCSDEKGDTEQREDEASYLKVLK
;
A
#
# COMPACT_ATOMS: atom_id res chain seq x y z
N MET A 1 -19.95 -7.03 9.21
CA MET A 1 -19.11 -6.51 8.10
C MET A 1 -19.92 -5.89 6.96
N ARG A 2 -20.15 -4.57 7.02
CA ARG A 2 -20.72 -3.76 5.91
C ARG A 2 -19.87 -2.53 5.55
N GLU A 3 -18.98 -2.13 6.45
CA GLU A 3 -18.18 -0.91 6.31
C GLU A 3 -16.70 -1.24 6.05
N ASN A 4 -16.00 -0.31 5.38
CA ASN A 4 -14.58 -0.45 5.15
C ASN A 4 -13.79 -0.31 6.46
N GLY A 5 -12.89 -1.26 6.73
CA GLY A 5 -12.05 -1.28 7.92
C GLY A 5 -12.67 -1.99 9.12
N GLU A 6 -13.90 -2.50 9.00
CA GLU A 6 -14.47 -3.44 9.96
C GLU A 6 -13.68 -4.76 9.90
N TRP A 7 -13.32 -5.32 11.05
CA TRP A 7 -12.55 -6.56 11.11
C TRP A 7 -13.48 -7.76 11.05
N GLY A 8 -13.09 -8.76 10.26
CA GLY A 8 -13.79 -10.04 10.20
C GLY A 8 -13.39 -10.98 11.31
N GLY A 9 -14.34 -11.81 11.73
CA GLY A 9 -14.09 -12.87 12.69
C GLY A 9 -14.56 -14.23 12.19
N ASN A 10 -14.89 -15.10 13.14
CA ASN A 10 -15.26 -16.49 12.86
C ASN A 10 -16.50 -16.62 11.97
N VAL A 11 -17.48 -15.71 12.12
CA VAL A 11 -18.71 -15.73 11.31
C VAL A 11 -18.39 -15.50 9.84
N GLU A 12 -17.51 -14.55 9.54
CA GLU A 12 -17.11 -14.29 8.16
C GLU A 12 -16.21 -15.38 7.58
N LEU A 13 -15.41 -16.07 8.41
CA LEU A 13 -14.68 -17.26 7.96
C LEU A 13 -15.62 -18.40 7.55
N VAL A 14 -16.67 -18.66 8.34
CA VAL A 14 -17.70 -19.66 8.01
C VAL A 14 -18.49 -19.24 6.77
N ALA A 15 -18.84 -17.96 6.65
CA ALA A 15 -19.50 -17.45 5.46
C ALA A 15 -18.61 -17.60 4.21
N ALA A 16 -17.32 -17.27 4.32
CA ALA A 16 -16.35 -17.43 3.24
C ALA A 16 -16.20 -18.88 2.80
N ALA A 17 -16.11 -19.83 3.74
CA ALA A 17 -16.02 -21.25 3.42
C ALA A 17 -17.20 -21.73 2.55
N ARG A 18 -18.41 -21.25 2.87
CA ARG A 18 -19.64 -21.58 2.13
C ARG A 18 -19.73 -20.85 0.79
N VAL A 19 -19.39 -19.55 0.76
CA VAL A 19 -19.50 -18.72 -0.45
C VAL A 19 -18.49 -19.13 -1.51
N TYR A 20 -17.27 -19.48 -1.10
CA TYR A 20 -16.23 -19.91 -2.03
C TYR A 20 -16.25 -21.42 -2.29
N GLU A 21 -17.08 -22.16 -1.56
CA GLU A 21 -17.15 -23.63 -1.64
C GLU A 21 -15.77 -24.27 -1.42
N ARG A 22 -15.03 -23.73 -0.43
CA ARG A 22 -13.67 -24.15 -0.04
C ARG A 22 -13.57 -24.33 1.45
N ASN A 23 -12.78 -25.31 1.88
CA ASN A 23 -12.45 -25.40 3.28
C ASN A 23 -11.49 -24.26 3.64
N VAL A 24 -11.63 -23.73 4.86
CA VAL A 24 -10.76 -22.67 5.37
C VAL A 24 -9.98 -23.24 6.54
N THR A 25 -8.66 -23.32 6.42
CA THR A 25 -7.78 -23.73 7.51
C THR A 25 -7.07 -22.51 8.09
N VAL A 26 -7.20 -22.33 9.40
CA VAL A 26 -6.59 -21.23 10.14
C VAL A 26 -5.53 -21.78 11.10
N PHE A 27 -4.29 -21.36 10.90
CA PHE A 27 -3.15 -21.68 11.75
C PHE A 27 -2.98 -20.61 12.82
N SER A 28 -2.87 -20.99 14.08
CA SER A 28 -2.58 -20.12 15.22
C SER A 28 -1.41 -20.67 16.04
N PRO A 29 -0.87 -19.89 16.99
CA PRO A 29 0.14 -20.41 17.93
C PRO A 29 -0.36 -21.60 18.78
N THR A 30 -1.69 -21.72 18.96
CA THR A 30 -2.29 -22.80 19.77
C THR A 30 -2.64 -24.04 18.97
N GLY A 31 -2.67 -23.96 17.64
CA GLY A 31 -2.97 -25.09 16.76
C GLY A 31 -3.55 -24.66 15.42
N ALA A 32 -4.07 -25.61 14.67
CA ALA A 32 -4.80 -25.34 13.44
C ALA A 32 -6.23 -25.85 13.56
N PHE A 33 -7.18 -25.10 13.00
CA PHE A 33 -8.56 -25.56 12.85
C PHE A 33 -9.02 -25.38 11.41
N SER A 34 -9.85 -26.30 10.95
CA SER A 34 -10.42 -26.29 9.60
C SER A 34 -11.93 -26.11 9.68
N ILE A 35 -12.44 -25.19 8.87
CA ILE A 35 -13.86 -24.94 8.66
C ILE A 35 -14.24 -25.58 7.33
N GLU A 36 -15.10 -26.58 7.39
CA GLU A 36 -15.60 -27.27 6.21
C GLU A 36 -16.62 -26.41 5.44
N SER A 37 -16.52 -26.42 4.12
CA SER A 37 -17.50 -25.75 3.25
C SER A 37 -18.87 -26.45 3.23
N GLY A 38 -18.91 -27.73 3.60
CA GLY A 38 -20.08 -28.60 3.48
C GLY A 38 -20.43 -28.98 2.04
N GLN A 39 -19.58 -28.64 1.07
CA GLN A 39 -19.68 -29.09 -0.33
C GLN A 39 -18.65 -30.19 -0.60
N GLU A 40 -18.91 -31.05 -1.60
CA GLU A 40 -17.90 -31.99 -2.07
C GLU A 40 -16.66 -31.23 -2.58
N ALA A 41 -15.49 -31.86 -2.51
CA ALA A 41 -14.22 -31.25 -2.87
C ALA A 41 -14.24 -30.77 -4.35
N THR A 42 -14.56 -29.50 -4.55
CA THR A 42 -14.59 -28.88 -5.87
C THR A 42 -13.14 -28.70 -6.36
N SER A 43 -12.93 -28.68 -7.68
CA SER A 43 -11.57 -28.54 -8.23
C SER A 43 -10.96 -27.19 -7.84
N GLY A 44 -9.96 -27.17 -6.96
CA GLY A 44 -9.25 -25.97 -6.50
C GLY A 44 -8.69 -26.15 -5.09
N HIS A 45 -7.90 -25.18 -4.62
CA HIS A 45 -7.19 -25.28 -3.35
C HIS A 45 -8.04 -24.73 -2.20
N ASP A 46 -7.86 -25.34 -1.03
CA ASP A 46 -8.42 -24.82 0.21
C ASP A 46 -7.78 -23.48 0.58
N LEU A 47 -8.51 -22.67 1.34
CA LEU A 47 -8.05 -21.37 1.79
C LEU A 47 -7.23 -21.54 3.07
N LEU A 48 -5.98 -21.12 3.04
CA LEU A 48 -5.06 -21.22 4.18
C LEU A 48 -4.75 -19.84 4.74
N LEU A 49 -4.94 -19.69 6.05
CA LEU A 49 -4.77 -18.42 6.76
C LEU A 49 -3.93 -18.63 8.02
N SER A 50 -3.12 -17.65 8.42
CA SER A 50 -2.51 -17.62 9.75
C SER A 50 -3.11 -16.50 10.60
N TYR A 51 -3.49 -16.82 11.83
CA TYR A 51 -4.03 -15.90 12.82
C TYR A 51 -2.97 -15.56 13.88
N HIS A 52 -2.85 -14.27 14.19
CA HIS A 52 -1.93 -13.73 15.17
C HIS A 52 -2.67 -13.02 16.31
N GLU A 53 -2.04 -12.91 17.48
CA GLU A 53 -2.64 -12.46 18.75
C GLU A 53 -3.25 -11.05 18.73
N ASN A 54 -2.94 -10.24 17.72
CA ASN A 54 -3.48 -8.91 17.51
C ASN A 54 -4.71 -8.87 16.59
N GLY A 55 -5.37 -10.01 16.36
CA GLY A 55 -6.54 -10.11 15.48
C GLY A 55 -6.21 -10.22 14.00
N HIS A 56 -4.93 -10.31 13.63
CA HIS A 56 -4.49 -10.22 12.24
C HIS A 56 -4.45 -11.57 11.53
N TYR A 57 -4.90 -11.56 10.27
CA TYR A 57 -4.86 -12.70 9.38
C TYR A 57 -3.86 -12.46 8.24
N ASN A 58 -3.02 -13.45 7.94
CA ASN A 58 -2.18 -13.48 6.74
C ASN A 58 -2.59 -14.64 5.83
N SER A 59 -2.32 -14.51 4.52
CA SER A 59 -2.47 -15.63 3.58
C SER A 59 -1.31 -16.61 3.71
N VAL A 60 -1.63 -17.89 3.63
CA VAL A 60 -0.66 -18.99 3.57
C VAL A 60 -0.81 -19.70 2.23
N HIS A 61 0.29 -20.12 1.63
CA HIS A 61 0.30 -20.84 0.36
C HIS A 61 1.20 -22.06 0.49
N ASP A 62 0.77 -23.18 -0.08
CA ASP A 62 1.58 -24.39 -0.16
C ASP A 62 2.50 -24.33 -1.40
N ASP A 63 3.81 -24.32 -1.18
CA ASP A 63 4.81 -24.29 -2.27
C ASP A 63 4.75 -25.50 -3.22
N LYS A 64 4.09 -26.58 -2.79
CA LYS A 64 3.93 -27.81 -3.57
C LYS A 64 2.82 -27.73 -4.61
N VAL A 65 2.00 -26.69 -4.53
CA VAL A 65 0.95 -26.44 -5.51
C VAL A 65 1.54 -25.54 -6.60
N PRO A 66 1.57 -25.97 -7.87
CA PRO A 66 2.00 -25.07 -8.95
C PRO A 66 1.07 -23.86 -8.99
N GLU A 67 1.62 -22.66 -8.79
CA GLU A 67 0.91 -21.41 -8.95
C GLU A 67 0.18 -21.41 -10.29
N ARG A 68 -1.16 -21.39 -10.26
CA ARG A 68 -1.92 -21.02 -11.45
C ARG A 68 -1.67 -19.54 -11.68
N SER A 69 -1.00 -19.23 -12.78
CA SER A 69 -0.90 -17.88 -13.35
C SER A 69 -2.29 -17.29 -13.61
N ASN A 70 -2.90 -16.68 -12.59
CA ASN A 70 -4.08 -15.83 -12.72
C ASN A 70 -3.69 -14.40 -12.32
N GLY A 71 -2.65 -13.87 -12.99
CA GLY A 71 -2.62 -12.46 -13.31
C GLY A 71 -3.69 -12.23 -14.39
N SER A 72 -4.70 -11.43 -14.08
CA SER A 72 -5.76 -11.07 -15.01
C SER A 72 -5.20 -10.55 -16.34
N GLU A 73 -5.28 -11.34 -17.41
CA GLU A 73 -5.38 -10.83 -18.77
C GLU A 73 -6.73 -10.09 -18.86
N ARG A 74 -6.70 -8.78 -18.61
CA ARG A 74 -7.78 -7.88 -19.02
C ARG A 74 -7.49 -7.43 -20.45
N ASP A 75 -8.23 -8.03 -21.38
CA ASP A 75 -8.80 -7.43 -22.59
C ASP A 75 -7.96 -6.35 -23.29
N LYS A 76 -7.18 -6.76 -24.29
CA LYS A 76 -6.83 -5.90 -25.44
C LYS A 76 -6.74 -6.72 -26.72
N ALA A 77 -7.89 -7.12 -27.23
CA ALA A 77 -8.02 -7.54 -28.63
C ALA A 77 -9.45 -7.34 -29.14
N GLU A 78 -9.84 -6.08 -29.41
CA GLU A 78 -10.67 -5.78 -30.57
C GLU A 78 -10.65 -4.27 -30.84
N GLU A 79 -9.87 -3.82 -31.82
CA GLU A 79 -10.33 -2.85 -32.82
C GLU A 79 -9.29 -2.75 -33.93
N ALA A 80 -9.41 -3.62 -34.93
CA ALA A 80 -8.76 -3.41 -36.20
C ALA A 80 -9.76 -3.65 -37.33
N ASN A 81 -9.94 -2.57 -38.09
CA ASN A 81 -10.33 -2.55 -39.50
C ASN A 81 -11.81 -2.32 -39.82
N THR A 82 -12.15 -1.09 -40.21
CA THR A 82 -12.65 -0.85 -41.57
C THR A 82 -12.43 0.59 -42.01
N LYS A 83 -11.46 0.78 -42.93
CA LYS A 83 -11.42 1.93 -43.86
C LYS A 83 -12.57 1.80 -44.85
N ARG A 84 -13.46 2.80 -44.97
CA ARG A 84 -14.09 3.15 -46.25
C ARG A 84 -14.29 4.66 -46.42
N LYS A 85 -14.02 5.10 -47.65
CA LYS A 85 -13.92 6.45 -48.19
C LYS A 85 -15.28 7.11 -48.43
N GLY A 86 -15.30 8.44 -48.37
CA GLY A 86 -16.24 9.34 -49.05
C GLY A 86 -16.59 10.54 -48.15
N LYS A 87 -16.64 11.80 -48.56
CA LYS A 87 -16.48 12.47 -49.85
C LYS A 87 -16.33 13.97 -49.52
N VAL A 88 -15.45 14.64 -50.26
CA VAL A 88 -15.04 16.04 -50.14
C VAL A 88 -16.17 17.02 -50.47
N ARG A 89 -16.23 18.16 -49.75
CA ARG A 89 -16.27 19.57 -50.27
C ARG A 89 -16.25 20.58 -49.09
N THR A 90 -15.11 21.28 -48.87
CA THR A 90 -14.84 22.72 -49.15
C THR A 90 -15.62 23.71 -48.25
N ALA A 91 -15.06 24.74 -47.60
CA ALA A 91 -13.71 25.28 -47.47
C ALA A 91 -13.69 26.36 -46.35
N GLU A 92 -12.49 26.63 -45.81
CA GLU A 92 -12.01 27.87 -45.12
C GLU A 92 -12.60 28.18 -43.72
N VAL A 93 -11.89 28.57 -42.65
CA VAL A 93 -10.61 29.28 -42.43
C VAL A 93 -10.11 28.92 -41.01
N GLY A 94 -8.79 28.81 -40.79
CA GLY A 94 -8.19 28.93 -39.45
C GLY A 94 -7.28 27.79 -38.98
N SER A 95 -6.06 27.74 -39.52
CA SER A 95 -4.87 27.06 -38.95
C SER A 95 -4.48 27.70 -37.59
N GLU A 96 -3.87 27.05 -36.60
CA GLU A 96 -2.59 26.32 -36.62
C GLU A 96 -2.42 25.38 -35.41
N SER A 97 -1.62 24.35 -35.65
CA SER A 97 -1.04 23.37 -34.73
C SER A 97 0.09 23.94 -33.87
N ARG A 98 0.39 23.34 -32.70
CA ARG A 98 1.75 23.03 -32.14
C ARG A 98 1.60 22.63 -30.65
N ASN A 99 1.93 21.38 -30.30
CA ASN A 99 3.25 20.86 -29.93
C ASN A 99 3.89 21.50 -28.69
N THR A 100 4.17 20.61 -27.73
CA THR A 100 5.31 20.57 -26.80
C THR A 100 6.40 21.62 -27.04
N SER A 101 6.81 22.34 -25.99
CA SER A 101 8.24 22.57 -25.66
C SER A 101 8.40 23.54 -24.48
N SER A 102 9.18 23.08 -23.49
CA SER A 102 10.23 23.82 -22.78
C SER A 102 10.12 25.35 -22.68
N THR A 103 10.04 25.84 -21.45
CA THR A 103 10.64 27.13 -21.10
C THR A 103 12.13 26.93 -20.90
N ASP A 104 12.91 27.37 -21.89
CA ASP A 104 14.36 27.51 -21.88
C ASP A 104 14.64 29.00 -21.67
N GLU A 105 14.98 29.42 -20.44
CA GLU A 105 15.60 30.72 -20.20
C GLU A 105 17.11 30.54 -20.17
N LYS A 106 17.77 31.06 -21.20
CA LYS A 106 19.22 31.14 -21.30
C LYS A 106 19.76 32.22 -20.34
N ARG A 107 20.79 31.79 -19.61
CA ARG A 107 22.17 32.34 -19.59
C ARG A 107 22.62 32.94 -18.25
N SER A 108 23.46 32.17 -17.55
CA SER A 108 24.75 32.70 -17.05
C SER A 108 25.69 31.56 -16.68
N ASN A 109 26.77 31.49 -17.45
CA ASN A 109 27.95 30.66 -17.29
C ASN A 109 28.58 30.84 -15.90
N THR A 110 28.38 29.87 -15.01
CA THR A 110 29.27 29.53 -13.90
C THR A 110 29.27 28.01 -13.77
N GLY A 111 30.43 27.38 -13.74
CA GLY A 111 30.60 25.93 -13.79
C GLY A 111 29.91 25.20 -12.64
N ARG A 112 28.63 24.87 -12.82
CA ARG A 112 27.84 24.06 -11.88
C ARG A 112 27.98 22.60 -12.24
N LYS A 113 28.54 21.85 -11.28
CA LYS A 113 28.67 20.40 -11.25
C LYS A 113 27.40 19.77 -11.82
N GLN A 114 27.57 18.84 -12.75
CA GLN A 114 26.47 17.97 -13.17
C GLN A 114 25.98 17.25 -11.91
N ASP A 115 24.83 17.67 -11.40
CA ASP A 115 24.13 16.91 -10.38
C ASP A 115 23.75 15.59 -11.04
N ASN A 116 24.50 14.54 -10.71
CA ASN A 116 24.18 13.19 -11.14
C ASN A 116 22.81 12.84 -10.58
N VAL A 117 21.76 12.99 -11.39
CA VAL A 117 20.40 12.58 -11.03
C VAL A 117 20.37 11.06 -11.00
N ILE A 118 20.64 10.49 -9.82
CA ILE A 118 20.64 9.05 -9.60
C ILE A 118 19.21 8.54 -9.76
N ARG A 119 18.99 7.63 -10.71
CA ARG A 119 17.66 7.03 -10.90
C ARG A 119 17.45 5.95 -9.84
N ARG A 120 16.19 5.71 -9.48
CA ARG A 120 15.79 4.76 -8.42
C ARG A 120 16.40 3.35 -8.60
N ASN A 121 16.62 2.92 -9.83
CA ASN A 121 17.12 1.57 -10.13
C ASN A 121 18.63 1.52 -10.36
N ASP A 122 19.32 2.65 -10.37
CA ASP A 122 20.77 2.71 -10.58
C ASP A 122 21.52 2.12 -9.37
N ALA A 123 22.78 1.77 -9.56
CA ALA A 123 23.64 1.31 -8.48
C ALA A 123 23.75 2.39 -7.39
N CYS A 124 23.75 1.98 -6.11
CA CYS A 124 23.87 2.95 -5.03
C CYS A 124 25.26 3.63 -5.07
N PRO A 125 25.33 4.97 -4.99
CA PRO A 125 26.60 5.68 -4.92
C PRO A 125 27.35 5.44 -3.60
N CYS A 126 26.67 4.86 -2.61
CA CYS A 126 27.19 4.56 -1.28
C CYS A 126 28.16 3.37 -1.24
N GLY A 127 28.44 2.73 -2.39
CA GLY A 127 29.30 1.55 -2.46
C GLY A 127 28.63 0.26 -2.01
N SER A 128 27.36 0.29 -1.59
CA SER A 128 26.59 -0.95 -1.44
C SER A 128 26.35 -1.51 -2.84
N SER A 129 26.63 -2.79 -3.07
CA SER A 129 26.31 -3.51 -4.32
C SER A 129 24.81 -3.62 -4.63
N LEU A 130 23.97 -2.86 -3.92
CA LEU A 130 22.52 -2.82 -4.05
C LEU A 130 22.07 -1.64 -4.92
N ARG A 131 20.87 -1.74 -5.50
CA ARG A 131 20.20 -0.64 -6.20
C ARG A 131 19.87 0.51 -5.22
N TYR A 132 19.94 1.75 -5.69
CA TYR A 132 19.71 2.96 -4.88
C TYR A 132 18.39 2.93 -4.10
N LYS A 133 17.27 2.51 -4.74
CA LYS A 133 15.96 2.33 -4.07
C LYS A 133 15.99 1.35 -2.90
N LYS A 134 16.82 0.30 -2.96
CA LYS A 134 16.91 -0.73 -1.90
C LYS A 134 17.93 -0.39 -0.82
N CYS A 135 18.84 0.55 -1.06
CA CYS A 135 19.85 0.97 -0.09
C CYS A 135 19.57 2.34 0.52
N CYS A 136 20.16 3.41 -0.01
CA CYS A 136 20.04 4.75 0.57
C CYS A 136 18.60 5.25 0.63
N LEU A 137 17.79 5.03 -0.41
CA LEU A 137 16.39 5.47 -0.40
C LEU A 137 15.56 4.73 0.66
N ALA A 138 15.84 3.44 0.87
CA ALA A 138 15.22 2.64 1.91
C ALA A 138 15.66 3.10 3.31
N LYS A 139 16.95 3.42 3.48
CA LYS A 139 17.53 3.95 4.71
C LYS A 139 16.93 5.31 5.07
N GLU A 140 16.75 6.19 4.10
CA GLU A 140 16.08 7.49 4.27
C GLU A 140 14.62 7.30 4.68
N LYS A 141 13.89 6.41 4.00
CA LYS A 141 12.49 6.09 4.35
C LYS A 141 12.38 5.53 5.78
N HIS A 142 13.30 4.68 6.20
CA HIS A 142 13.35 4.16 7.57
C HIS A 142 13.64 5.27 8.58
N LYS A 143 14.60 6.15 8.30
CA LYS A 143 14.90 7.32 9.13
C LYS A 143 13.68 8.24 9.27
N ALA A 144 12.94 8.48 8.18
CA ALA A 144 11.71 9.27 8.22
C ALA A 144 10.62 8.60 9.10
N ARG A 145 10.48 7.27 9.04
CA ARG A 145 9.57 6.52 9.92
C ARG A 145 9.96 6.67 11.39
N LEU A 146 11.24 6.54 11.72
CA LEU A 146 11.74 6.73 13.09
C LEU A 146 11.52 8.16 13.58
N ALA A 147 11.72 9.17 12.72
CA ALA A 147 11.46 10.56 13.06
C ALA A 147 9.98 10.82 13.38
N ARG A 148 9.06 10.19 12.62
CA ARG A 148 7.62 10.29 12.88
C ARG A 148 7.23 9.64 14.22
N MET A 149 7.73 8.43 14.48
CA MET A 149 7.50 7.75 15.76
C MET A 149 8.04 8.57 16.96
N LYS A 150 9.20 9.21 16.80
CA LYS A 150 9.76 10.08 17.84
C LYS A 150 8.92 11.34 18.09
N ALA A 151 8.32 11.91 17.04
CA ALA A 151 7.46 13.08 17.18
C ALA A 151 6.13 12.73 17.88
N GLU A 152 5.54 11.57 17.57
CA GLU A 152 4.33 11.06 18.21
C GLU A 152 4.55 10.79 19.72
N ASN A 153 5.73 10.27 20.10
CA ASN A 153 6.05 9.99 21.50
C ASN A 153 6.50 11.24 22.31
N CYS A 154 6.66 12.41 21.69
CA CYS A 154 7.11 13.63 22.36
C CYS A 154 5.94 14.53 22.82
N SER A 155 4.71 14.24 22.39
CA SER A 155 3.52 15.01 22.73
C SER A 155 2.89 14.66 24.07
N ASP A 156 3.25 13.54 24.70
CA ASP A 156 2.60 13.05 25.93
C ASP A 156 3.24 13.53 27.25
N GLU A 157 4.45 14.11 27.24
CA GLU A 157 5.14 14.53 28.49
C GLU A 157 4.99 16.04 28.81
N LYS A 158 3.84 16.64 28.51
CA LYS A 158 3.57 18.07 28.77
C LYS A 158 2.26 18.37 29.50
N GLY A 159 1.72 17.42 30.26
CA GLY A 159 0.54 17.66 31.07
C GLY A 159 0.66 16.96 32.40
N ASP A 160 1.33 17.59 33.38
CA ASP A 160 1.15 17.33 34.83
C ASP A 160 1.97 18.38 35.61
N THR A 161 1.50 19.63 35.64
CA THR A 161 2.08 20.65 36.54
C THR A 161 1.05 21.69 37.00
N GLU A 162 -0.22 21.31 37.12
CA GLU A 162 -1.27 22.27 37.49
C GLU A 162 -2.36 21.65 38.37
N GLN A 163 -1.95 20.95 39.44
CA GLN A 163 -2.85 20.56 40.54
C GLN A 163 -2.09 20.58 41.87
N ARG A 164 -1.61 21.76 42.31
CA ARG A 164 -1.02 21.93 43.65
C ARG A 164 -1.21 23.33 44.23
N GLU A 165 -2.39 23.92 44.09
CA GLU A 165 -2.70 25.19 44.76
C GLU A 165 -4.00 25.17 45.60
N ASP A 166 -4.81 24.11 45.52
CA ASP A 166 -6.16 24.14 46.10
C ASP A 166 -6.21 23.66 47.56
N GLU A 167 -5.22 22.87 48.01
CA GLU A 167 -5.20 22.26 49.34
C GLU A 167 -4.84 23.26 50.47
N ALA A 168 -4.26 24.41 50.14
CA ALA A 168 -3.90 25.44 51.11
C ALA A 168 -5.07 26.38 51.50
N SER A 169 -6.20 26.30 50.78
CA SER A 169 -7.38 27.13 51.03
C SER A 169 -8.31 26.55 52.11
N TYR A 170 -8.35 25.21 52.24
CA TYR A 170 -9.28 24.54 53.16
C TYR A 170 -8.82 24.56 54.63
N LEU A 171 -7.52 24.74 54.89
CA LEU A 171 -6.94 24.82 56.24
C LEU A 171 -7.02 26.21 56.90
N LYS A 172 -7.51 27.23 56.18
CA LYS A 172 -7.67 28.60 56.71
C LYS A 172 -9.06 28.92 57.28
N VAL A 173 -10.01 27.98 57.22
CA VAL A 173 -11.40 28.20 57.67
C VAL A 173 -11.66 27.66 59.11
N LEU A 174 -10.66 27.06 59.77
CA LEU A 174 -10.78 26.51 61.12
C LEU A 174 -9.93 27.27 62.17
N LYS A 175 -10.08 28.59 62.24
CA LYS A 175 -9.61 29.40 63.38
C LYS A 175 -10.69 30.37 63.83
#